data_AF-A0A9D3APH7-F1
#
_entry.id   AF-A0A9D3APH7-F1
#
_cell.length_a   1.000
_cell.length_b   1.000
_cell.length_c   1.000
_cell.angle_alpha   90.00
_cell.angle_beta   90.00
_cell.angle_gamma   90.00
#
_symmetry.space_group_name_H-M   'P 1'
#
loop_
_entity.id
_entity.type
_entity.pdbx_description
1 polymer ?
#
loop_
_entity_poly.entity_id
_entity_poly.type
_entity_poly.pdbx_seq_one_letter_code
_entity_poly.pdbx_strand_id
1 'polypeptide(L)' 'MPTEKPRYTVIVDEDLLKQIDDFRFEHRYPSRSAATLELIRLGIGVLKKQKHGKAREKDPRPEGNPGSGPAR' A
#
# COMPACT_ATOMS: atom_id res chain seq x y z
N MET A 1 1.52 29.49 19.57
CA MET A 1 0.41 28.53 19.77
C MET A 1 0.95 27.12 19.58
N PRO A 2 0.82 26.21 20.56
CA PRO A 2 1.17 24.81 20.35
C PRO A 2 0.17 24.24 19.33
N THR A 3 0.63 23.84 18.16
CA THR A 3 -0.27 23.22 17.18
C THR A 3 -0.70 21.85 17.71
N GLU A 4 -2.00 21.60 17.79
CA GLU A 4 -2.60 20.35 18.30
C GLU A 4 -2.26 19.11 17.47
N LYS A 5 -1.69 19.28 16.27
CA LYS A 5 -1.35 18.17 15.38
C LYS A 5 -0.08 17.45 15.86
N PRO A 6 -0.11 16.10 15.98
CA PRO A 6 1.10 15.32 16.26
C PRO A 6 2.20 15.64 15.24
N ARG A 7 3.42 15.86 15.74
CA ARG A 7 4.60 16.14 14.92
C ARG A 7 5.56 14.97 15.04
N TYR A 8 6.12 14.55 13.92
CA TYR A 8 7.22 13.59 13.87
C TYR A 8 8.20 14.03 12.79
N THR A 9 9.46 13.66 12.98
CA THR A 9 10.55 13.94 12.04
C THR A 9 11.05 12.62 11.47
N VAL A 10 11.34 12.61 10.17
CA VAL A 10 11.97 11.46 9.49
C VAL A 10 13.24 11.92 8.79
N ILE A 11 14.24 11.05 8.77
CA ILE A 11 15.46 11.24 8.00
C ILE A 11 15.33 10.33 6.78
N VAL A 12 15.63 10.86 5.61
CA VAL A 12 15.58 10.15 4.33
C VAL A 12 16.90 10.37 3.60
N ASP A 13 17.24 9.44 2.71
CA ASP A 13 18.35 9.63 1.77
C ASP A 13 18.02 10.64 0.67
N GLU A 14 19.04 10.99 -0.13
CA GLU A 14 18.93 11.99 -1.19
C GLU A 14 17.98 11.56 -2.31
N ASP A 15 18.01 10.27 -2.67
CA ASP A 15 17.17 9.73 -3.74
C ASP A 15 15.69 9.78 -3.39
N LEU A 16 15.34 9.41 -2.15
CA LEU A 16 13.97 9.50 -1.66
C LEU A 16 13.53 10.95 -1.49
N LEU A 17 14.41 11.85 -1.05
CA LEU A 17 14.11 13.28 -1.00
C LEU A 17 13.80 13.83 -2.39
N LYS A 18 14.58 13.45 -3.40
CA LYS A 18 14.35 13.83 -4.80
C LYS A 18 12.99 13.34 -5.30
N GLN A 19 12.64 12.08 -5.03
CA GLN A 19 11.33 11.53 -5.42
C GLN A 19 10.15 12.29 -4.76
N ILE A 20 10.30 12.69 -3.50
CA ILE A 20 9.30 13.51 -2.80
C ILE A 20 9.16 14.89 -3.48
N ASP A 21 10.27 15.51 -3.86
CA ASP A 21 10.27 16.79 -4.55
C ASP A 21 9.66 16.69 -5.96
N ASP A 22 10.01 15.66 -6.74
CA ASP A 22 9.44 15.40 -8.06
C ASP A 22 7.90 15.26 -7.96
N PHE A 23 7.41 14.41 -7.05
CA PHE A 23 5.98 14.25 -6.78
C PHE A 23 5.32 15.57 -6.35
N ARG A 24 6.00 16.36 -5.51
CA ARG A 24 5.49 17.67 -5.08
C ARG A 24 5.30 18.60 -6.28
N PHE A 25 6.27 18.68 -7.20
CA PHE A 25 6.20 19.59 -8.34
C PHE A 25 5.19 19.13 -9.39
N GLU A 26 5.17 17.84 -9.73
CA GLU A 26 4.21 17.26 -10.69
C GLU A 26 2.75 17.49 -10.27
N HIS A 27 2.46 17.30 -8.98
CA HIS A 27 1.12 17.43 -8.43
C HIS A 27 0.85 18.82 -7.80
N ARG A 28 1.80 19.75 -7.92
CA ARG A 28 1.70 21.15 -7.44
C ARG A 28 1.40 21.28 -5.94
N TYR A 29 1.99 20.43 -5.12
CA TYR A 29 1.86 20.55 -3.66
C TYR A 29 2.64 21.75 -3.12
N PRO A 30 2.07 22.49 -2.16
CA PRO A 30 2.68 23.73 -1.65
C PRO A 30 3.97 23.48 -0.84
N SER A 31 4.11 22.31 -0.22
CA SER A 31 5.26 21.96 0.62
C SER A 31 5.59 20.47 0.54
N ARG A 32 6.83 20.11 0.92
CA ARG A 32 7.25 18.71 1.10
C ARG A 32 6.36 17.98 2.09
N SER A 33 6.05 18.59 3.24
CA SER A 33 5.16 17.96 4.23
C SER A 33 3.78 17.61 3.65
N ALA A 34 3.21 18.47 2.79
CA ALA A 34 1.93 18.17 2.14
C ALA A 34 2.04 17.00 1.15
N ALA A 35 3.10 16.99 0.34
CA ALA A 35 3.39 15.91 -0.61
C ALA A 35 3.64 14.56 0.11
N THR A 36 4.48 14.55 1.15
CA THR A 36 4.78 13.35 1.95
C THR A 36 3.54 12.80 2.63
N LEU A 37 2.65 13.64 3.16
CA LEU A 37 1.40 13.19 3.76
C LEU A 37 0.51 12.45 2.75
N GLU A 38 0.45 12.92 1.50
CA GLU A 38 -0.34 12.25 0.47
C GLU A 38 0.30 10.93 0.05
N LEU A 39 1.62 10.89 -0.16
CA LEU A 39 2.34 9.65 -0.45
C LEU A 39 2.11 8.58 0.63
N ILE A 40 2.12 8.97 1.90
CA ILE A 40 1.83 8.06 3.02
C ILE A 40 0.39 7.53 2.94
N ARG A 41 -0.60 8.39 2.65
CA ARG A 41 -2.00 7.96 2.50
C ARG A 41 -2.18 6.98 1.34
N LEU A 42 -1.59 7.28 0.19
CA LEU A 42 -1.59 6.41 -0.99
C LEU A 42 -0.94 5.06 -0.66
N GLY A 43 0.23 5.07 -0.03
CA GLY A 43 0.94 3.86 0.40
C GLY A 43 0.13 2.99 1.36
N ILE A 44 -0.49 3.59 2.39
CA ILE A 44 -1.38 2.86 3.32
C ILE A 44 -2.57 2.26 2.56
N GLY A 45 -3.16 2.98 1.61
CA GLY A 45 -4.26 2.48 0.78
C GLY A 45 -3.86 1.25 -0.04
N VAL A 46 -2.68 1.28 -0.67
CA VAL A 46 -2.13 0.15 -1.43
C VAL A 46 -1.89 -1.05 -0.51
N LEU A 47 -1.26 -0.85 0.66
CA LEU A 47 -0.99 -1.93 1.61
C LEU A 47 -2.28 -2.57 2.15
N LYS A 48 -3.33 -1.77 2.40
CA LYS A 48 -4.65 -2.29 2.78
C LYS A 48 -5.24 -3.18 1.68
N LYS A 49 -5.19 -2.75 0.42
CA LYS A 49 -5.69 -3.55 -0.72
C LYS A 49 -4.93 -4.87 -0.86
N GLN A 50 -3.60 -4.86 -0.73
CA GLN A 50 -2.79 -6.07 -0.80
C GLN A 50 -3.13 -7.09 0.31
N LYS A 51 -3.36 -6.62 1.54
CA LYS A 51 -3.77 -7.50 2.66
C LYS A 51 -5.12 -8.19 2.42
N HIS A 52 -6.09 -7.48 1.83
CA HIS A 52 -7.41 -8.06 1.53
C HIS A 52 -7.40 -8.92 0.26
N GLY A 53 -6.53 -8.61 -0.71
CA GLY A 53 -6.35 -9.41 -1.93
C GLY A 53 -5.74 -10.79 -1.66
N LYS A 54 -4.75 -10.87 -0.75
CA LYS A 54 -4.14 -12.16 -0.35
C LYS A 54 -5.10 -13.11 0.40
N ALA A 55 -6.22 -12.61 0.91
CA ALA A 55 -7.24 -13.46 1.55
C ALA A 55 -8.16 -14.17 0.53
N ARG A 56 -8.19 -13.72 -0.73
CA ARG A 56 -9.04 -14.32 -1.78
C ARG A 56 -8.32 -15.36 -2.66
N GLU A 57 -7.01 -15.53 -2.50
CA GLU A 57 -6.17 -16.46 -3.28
C GLU A 57 -5.70 -17.65 -2.42
N LYS A 58 -6.55 -18.12 -1.50
CA LYS A 58 -6.34 -19.37 -0.75
C LYS A 58 -7.58 -20.25 -0.79
N ASP A 59 -8.26 -20.27 -1.92
CA ASP A 59 -9.24 -21.33 -2.20
C ASP A 59 -8.64 -22.28 -3.24
N PRO A 60 -7.75 -23.22 -2.83
CA PRO A 60 -7.41 -24.33 -3.68
C PRO A 60 -8.66 -25.21 -3.72
N ARG A 61 -9.53 -25.00 -4.72
CA ARG A 61 -10.51 -26.02 -5.07
C ARG A 61 -9.71 -27.29 -5.39
N PRO A 62 -9.85 -28.39 -4.63
CA PRO A 62 -9.18 -29.62 -5.01
C PRO A 62 -9.90 -30.16 -6.25
N GLU A 63 -9.23 -30.05 -7.39
CA GLU A 63 -9.51 -30.82 -8.59
C GLU A 63 -9.02 -32.26 -8.31
N GLY A 64 -9.92 -33.25 -8.29
CA GLY A 64 -9.48 -34.62 -7.98
C GLY A 64 -10.59 -35.63 -7.67
N ASN A 65 -11.29 -36.03 -8.71
CA ASN A 65 -12.14 -37.22 -8.83
C ASN A 65 -11.49 -38.51 -8.28
N PRO A 66 -12.16 -39.32 -7.45
CA PRO A 66 -11.86 -40.74 -7.35
C PRO A 66 -12.79 -41.51 -8.28
N GLY A 67 -12.21 -42.07 -9.34
CA GLY A 67 -12.90 -43.00 -10.22
C GLY A 67 -13.20 -44.34 -9.54
N SER A 68 -14.03 -45.09 -10.26
CA SER A 68 -14.12 -46.56 -10.29
C SER A 68 -14.75 -47.32 -9.11
N GLY A 69 -15.85 -48.00 -9.45
CA GLY A 69 -16.37 -49.18 -8.73
C GLY A 69 -17.74 -49.59 -9.27
N PRO A 70 -17.87 -50.65 -10.09
CA PRO A 70 -19.16 -51.09 -10.62
C PRO A 70 -19.88 -51.97 -9.60
N ALA A 71 -21.18 -51.77 -9.43
CA ALA A 71 -22.06 -52.72 -8.75
C ALA A 71 -23.39 -52.72 -9.52
N ARG A 72 -23.52 -53.66 -10.46
CA ARG A 72 -24.36 -54.87 -10.37
C ARG A 72 -25.85 -54.56 -10.43
#